data_AF-A0A067KAD0-F1
#
_entry.id   AF-A0A067KAD0-F1
#
_cell.length_a   1.000
_cell.length_b   1.000
_cell.length_c   1.000
_cell.angle_alpha   90.00
_cell.angle_beta   90.00
_cell.angle_gamma   90.00
#
_symmetry.space_group_name_H-M   'P 1'
#
loop_
_entity.id
_entity.type
_entity.pdbx_description
1 polymer ?
#
loop_
_entity_poly.entity_id
_entity_poly.type
_entity_poly.pdbx_seq_one_letter_code
_entity_poly.pdbx_strand_id
1 'polypeptide(L)'
;MVSVSKETVMASKSYQSQAEVLVKNYLLAAPFFPYTSILGGVFASKVAYDLTQLISTFYIKPYSGLTKIQRIEWNNRGMSSIHALFISSVSFYLVFWSDIFSNQRHAGLITLRSLPLCIFGLGVSVGYFFTDLGMIFWFYPSLGGMEYVIHHSLSAIAVAYSMFSGEGQLYTYMCLISEVTTPEINMRWYLDTAGMKRSTAYLINGVLIFLAWLIARVLLFMYMFHHIFLHYDQVIQMSPFGCFIVFVVPSALFIMNLMWFAKIIKGLRKTLAKRQ
;
A
#
# COMPACT_ATOMS: atom_id res chain seq x y z
N MET A 1 1.72 -50.29 -12.56
CA MET A 1 0.86 -49.12 -12.82
C MET A 1 -0.51 -49.40 -12.22
N VAL A 2 -0.88 -48.73 -11.13
CA VAL A 2 -2.21 -48.91 -10.51
C VAL A 2 -3.22 -48.15 -11.38
N SER A 3 -4.12 -48.88 -12.03
CA SER A 3 -5.20 -48.29 -12.84
C SER A 3 -6.20 -47.61 -11.91
N VAL A 4 -6.25 -46.29 -11.94
CA VAL A 4 -7.25 -45.50 -11.22
C VAL A 4 -8.63 -45.84 -11.78
N SER A 5 -9.58 -46.19 -10.90
CA SER A 5 -10.91 -46.62 -11.35
C SER A 5 -11.67 -45.46 -12.00
N LYS A 6 -12.55 -45.79 -12.96
CA LYS A 6 -13.40 -44.79 -13.65
C LYS A 6 -14.21 -43.96 -12.65
N GLU A 7 -14.63 -44.53 -11.54
CA GLU A 7 -15.37 -43.84 -10.48
C GLU A 7 -14.52 -42.77 -9.78
N THR A 8 -13.26 -43.06 -9.47
CA THR A 8 -12.35 -42.07 -8.87
C THR A 8 -12.07 -40.91 -9.82
N VAL A 9 -11.97 -41.17 -11.13
CA VAL A 9 -11.78 -40.13 -12.15
C VAL A 9 -13.03 -39.26 -12.30
N MET A 10 -14.24 -39.86 -12.27
CA MET A 10 -15.49 -39.10 -12.33
C MET A 10 -15.73 -38.27 -11.07
N ALA A 11 -15.42 -38.81 -9.88
CA ALA A 11 -15.51 -38.07 -8.63
C ALA A 11 -14.56 -36.87 -8.62
N SER A 12 -13.30 -37.06 -9.02
CA SER A 12 -12.31 -35.97 -9.10
C SER A 12 -12.73 -34.85 -10.06
N LYS A 13 -13.27 -35.20 -11.24
CA LYS A 13 -13.83 -34.22 -12.19
C LYS A 13 -15.07 -33.50 -11.64
N SER A 14 -15.91 -34.20 -10.89
CA SER A 14 -17.07 -33.60 -10.21
C SER A 14 -16.64 -32.60 -9.14
N TYR A 15 -15.64 -32.94 -8.31
CA TYR A 15 -15.08 -32.01 -7.33
C TYR A 15 -14.41 -30.80 -7.97
N GLN A 16 -13.65 -30.98 -9.05
CA GLN A 16 -13.09 -29.85 -9.82
C GLN A 16 -14.20 -28.96 -10.39
N SER A 17 -15.23 -29.55 -11.00
CA SER A 17 -16.40 -28.83 -11.51
C SER A 17 -17.12 -28.05 -10.40
N GLN A 18 -17.35 -28.66 -9.23
CA GLN A 18 -17.99 -28.00 -8.10
C GLN A 18 -17.12 -26.89 -7.51
N ALA A 19 -15.80 -27.09 -7.45
CA ALA A 19 -14.85 -26.07 -7.02
C ALA A 19 -14.79 -24.89 -8.01
N GLU A 20 -14.77 -25.14 -9.31
CA GLU A 20 -14.83 -24.10 -10.34
C GLU A 20 -16.14 -23.32 -10.29
N VAL A 21 -17.28 -24.00 -10.10
CA VAL A 21 -18.60 -23.37 -9.92
C VAL A 21 -18.63 -22.55 -8.63
N LEU A 22 -18.05 -23.03 -7.53
CA LEU A 22 -17.95 -22.27 -6.27
C LEU A 22 -17.05 -21.04 -6.41
N VAL A 23 -15.91 -21.17 -7.10
CA VAL A 23 -15.01 -20.04 -7.40
C VAL A 23 -15.74 -19.01 -8.26
N LYS A 24 -16.43 -19.47 -9.31
CA LYS A 24 -17.13 -18.58 -10.23
C LYS A 24 -18.37 -17.91 -9.62
N ASN A 25 -19.09 -18.61 -8.75
CA ASN A 25 -20.34 -18.12 -8.15
C ASN A 25 -20.17 -17.46 -6.78
N TYR A 26 -19.05 -17.65 -6.07
CA TYR A 26 -18.87 -17.12 -4.72
C TYR A 26 -17.65 -16.21 -4.61
N LEU A 27 -16.51 -16.62 -5.20
CA LEU A 27 -15.31 -15.77 -5.26
C LEU A 27 -15.42 -14.68 -6.33
N LEU A 28 -16.13 -14.94 -7.43
CA LEU A 28 -16.32 -13.99 -8.55
C LEU A 28 -17.74 -13.42 -8.67
N ALA A 29 -18.68 -13.78 -7.77
CA ALA A 29 -19.96 -13.07 -7.72
C ALA A 29 -19.71 -11.63 -7.28
N ALA A 30 -20.10 -10.71 -8.16
CA ALA A 30 -19.85 -9.26 -8.08
C ALA A 30 -20.06 -8.60 -6.69
N PRO A 31 -20.98 -9.03 -5.80
CA PRO A 31 -21.16 -8.40 -4.48
C PRO A 31 -20.07 -8.73 -3.45
N PHE A 32 -19.45 -9.92 -3.50
CA PHE A 32 -18.56 -10.41 -2.44
C PHE A 32 -17.07 -10.17 -2.71
N PHE A 33 -16.73 -9.82 -3.94
CA PHE A 33 -15.35 -9.64 -4.39
C PHE A 33 -14.56 -8.57 -3.59
N PRO A 34 -15.13 -7.39 -3.23
CA PRO A 34 -14.44 -6.43 -2.38
C PRO A 34 -14.13 -7.00 -0.98
N TYR A 35 -15.11 -7.65 -0.36
CA TYR A 35 -14.98 -8.18 1.01
C TYR A 35 -13.96 -9.32 1.11
N THR A 36 -13.96 -10.22 0.12
CA THR A 36 -12.96 -11.30 0.04
C THR A 36 -11.55 -10.72 -0.16
N SER A 37 -11.41 -9.65 -0.94
CA SER A 37 -10.13 -8.94 -1.10
C SER A 37 -9.65 -8.30 0.20
N ILE A 38 -10.55 -7.70 0.98
CA ILE A 38 -10.24 -7.14 2.32
C ILE A 38 -9.75 -8.24 3.26
N LEU A 39 -10.48 -9.34 3.37
CA LEU A 39 -10.09 -10.48 4.22
C LEU A 39 -8.75 -11.06 3.77
N GLY A 40 -8.52 -11.14 2.45
CA GLY A 40 -7.24 -11.51 1.87
C GLY A 40 -6.11 -10.56 2.29
N GLY A 41 -6.36 -9.25 2.31
CA GLY A 41 -5.40 -8.25 2.80
C GLY A 41 -5.06 -8.38 4.28
N VAL A 42 -6.05 -8.64 5.14
CA VAL A 42 -5.83 -8.91 6.58
C VAL A 42 -4.99 -10.18 6.77
N PHE A 43 -5.35 -11.25 6.06
CA PHE A 43 -4.59 -12.50 6.10
C PHE A 43 -3.16 -12.32 5.59
N ALA A 44 -2.97 -11.66 4.45
CA ALA A 44 -1.66 -11.37 3.89
C ALA A 44 -0.81 -10.51 4.85
N SER A 45 -1.42 -9.56 5.55
CA SER A 45 -0.76 -8.75 6.57
C SER A 45 -0.23 -9.61 7.72
N LYS A 46 -1.05 -10.55 8.22
CA LYS A 46 -0.61 -11.50 9.25
C LYS A 46 0.51 -12.41 8.78
N VAL A 47 0.41 -12.95 7.56
CA VAL A 47 1.45 -13.80 6.97
C VAL A 47 2.75 -13.02 6.79
N ALA A 48 2.69 -11.78 6.29
CA ALA A 48 3.85 -10.92 6.10
C ALA A 48 4.53 -10.56 7.43
N TYR A 49 3.75 -10.31 8.48
CA TYR A 49 4.26 -10.10 9.84
C TYR A 49 4.99 -11.35 10.36
N ASP A 50 4.36 -12.53 10.27
CA ASP A 50 4.94 -13.79 10.74
C ASP A 50 6.18 -14.19 9.95
N LEU A 51 6.17 -13.99 8.64
CA LEU A 51 7.32 -14.23 7.78
C LEU A 51 8.47 -13.30 8.13
N THR A 52 8.19 -12.02 8.38
CA THR A 52 9.20 -11.05 8.85
C THR A 52 9.81 -11.52 10.17
N GLN A 53 8.98 -11.95 11.11
CA GLN A 53 9.42 -12.49 12.39
C GLN A 53 10.29 -13.74 12.21
N LEU A 54 9.85 -14.68 11.38
CA LEU A 54 10.56 -15.93 11.10
C LEU A 54 11.94 -15.66 10.51
N ILE A 55 12.01 -14.89 9.42
CA ILE A 55 13.26 -14.54 8.75
C ILE A 55 14.18 -13.78 9.72
N SER A 56 13.64 -12.81 10.46
CA SER A 56 14.44 -11.99 11.37
C SER A 56 15.02 -12.81 12.52
N THR A 57 14.27 -13.79 13.03
CA THR A 57 14.72 -14.68 14.11
C THR A 57 15.93 -15.51 13.71
N PHE A 58 15.95 -16.03 12.47
CA PHE A 58 17.01 -16.93 12.01
C PHE A 58 18.20 -16.23 11.35
N TYR A 59 17.97 -15.10 10.67
CA TYR A 59 18.99 -14.50 9.80
C TYR A 59 19.49 -13.13 10.27
N ILE A 60 18.77 -12.45 11.17
CA ILE A 60 19.10 -11.07 11.57
C ILE A 60 19.62 -11.03 13.00
N LYS A 61 20.95 -11.04 13.16
CA LYS A 61 21.62 -11.09 14.47
C LYS A 61 21.12 -10.02 15.48
N PRO A 62 20.93 -8.74 15.10
CA PRO A 62 20.44 -7.74 16.06
C PRO A 62 19.04 -8.03 16.60
N TYR A 63 18.19 -8.78 15.88
CA TYR A 63 16.79 -9.00 16.23
C TYR A 63 16.62 -9.73 17.57
N SER A 64 17.48 -10.69 17.88
CA SER A 64 17.45 -11.43 19.14
C SER A 64 17.75 -10.53 20.37
N GLY A 65 18.49 -9.44 20.19
CA GLY A 65 18.78 -8.47 21.24
C GLY A 65 17.70 -7.41 21.47
N LEU A 66 16.68 -7.33 20.62
CA LEU A 66 15.64 -6.30 20.71
C LEU A 66 14.66 -6.56 21.86
N THR A 67 14.19 -5.47 22.45
CA THR A 67 13.08 -5.51 23.42
C THR A 67 11.80 -6.02 22.76
N LYS A 68 10.84 -6.48 23.58
CA LYS A 68 9.54 -6.97 23.09
C LYS A 68 8.85 -5.95 22.16
N ILE A 69 8.83 -4.67 22.56
CA ILE A 69 8.18 -3.62 21.76
C ILE A 69 8.92 -3.34 20.46
N GLN A 70 10.26 -3.33 20.48
CA GLN A 70 11.06 -3.17 19.27
C GLN A 70 10.89 -4.33 18.29
N ARG A 71 10.72 -5.57 18.76
CA ARG A 71 10.40 -6.70 17.87
C ARG A 71 9.03 -6.56 17.22
N ILE A 72 8.04 -6.07 17.96
CA ILE A 72 6.71 -5.79 17.42
C ILE A 72 6.80 -4.71 16.33
N GLU A 73 7.49 -3.60 16.61
CA GLU A 73 7.72 -2.55 15.61
C GLU A 73 8.51 -3.07 14.41
N TRP A 74 9.54 -3.87 14.65
CA TRP A 74 10.36 -4.48 13.60
C TRP A 74 9.53 -5.31 12.64
N ASN A 75 8.65 -6.16 13.17
CA ASN A 75 7.80 -7.02 12.36
C ASN A 75 6.68 -6.24 11.66
N ASN A 76 6.13 -5.20 12.32
CA ASN A 76 5.15 -4.30 11.72
C ASN A 76 5.74 -3.53 10.53
N ARG A 77 7.01 -3.10 10.64
CA ARG A 77 7.77 -2.47 9.54
C ARG A 77 8.03 -3.42 8.38
N GLY A 78 8.17 -4.72 8.64
CA GLY A 78 8.38 -5.70 7.56
C GLY A 78 7.09 -5.96 6.79
N MET A 79 5.98 -6.15 7.52
CA MET A 79 4.64 -6.23 6.96
C MET A 79 4.31 -5.02 6.08
N SER A 80 4.49 -3.81 6.59
CA SER A 80 4.25 -2.57 5.82
C SER A 80 5.15 -2.43 4.61
N SER A 81 6.43 -2.84 4.70
CA SER A 81 7.33 -2.83 3.53
C SER A 81 6.86 -3.79 2.42
N ILE A 82 6.35 -4.97 2.79
CA ILE A 82 5.82 -5.95 1.81
C ILE A 82 4.56 -5.41 1.14
N HIS A 83 3.61 -4.87 1.92
CA HIS A 83 2.41 -4.24 1.36
C HIS A 83 2.78 -3.07 0.44
N ALA A 84 3.68 -2.19 0.88
CA ALA A 84 4.12 -1.04 0.11
C ALA A 84 4.69 -1.43 -1.26
N LEU A 85 5.55 -2.46 -1.31
CA LEU A 85 6.08 -2.98 -2.57
C LEU A 85 4.98 -3.54 -3.47
N PHE A 86 4.05 -4.31 -2.91
CA PHE A 86 2.91 -4.85 -3.64
C PHE A 86 2.04 -3.73 -4.24
N ILE A 87 1.53 -2.83 -3.39
CA ILE A 87 0.56 -1.84 -3.84
C ILE A 87 1.20 -0.82 -4.76
N SER A 88 2.44 -0.41 -4.52
CA SER A 88 3.12 0.55 -5.40
C SER A 88 3.36 -0.03 -6.78
N SER A 89 3.70 -1.33 -6.87
CA SER A 89 3.88 -2.03 -8.15
C SER A 89 2.56 -2.14 -8.92
N VAL A 90 1.48 -2.55 -8.24
CA VAL A 90 0.13 -2.60 -8.83
C VAL A 90 -0.31 -1.21 -9.28
N SER A 91 -0.10 -0.18 -8.45
CA SER A 91 -0.48 1.19 -8.75
C SER A 91 0.27 1.74 -9.96
N PHE A 92 1.59 1.53 -10.01
CA PHE A 92 2.41 1.98 -11.13
C PHE A 92 1.98 1.32 -12.44
N TYR A 93 1.75 0.00 -12.42
CA TYR A 93 1.24 -0.73 -13.57
C TYR A 93 -0.12 -0.19 -14.02
N LEU A 94 -1.07 0.00 -13.11
CA LEU A 94 -2.41 0.47 -13.46
C LEU A 94 -2.41 1.89 -14.02
N VAL A 95 -1.67 2.80 -13.38
CA VAL A 95 -1.66 4.24 -13.74
C VAL A 95 -0.89 4.53 -15.02
N PHE A 96 0.28 3.90 -15.22
CA PHE A 96 1.19 4.29 -16.29
C PHE A 96 1.36 3.25 -17.40
N TRP A 97 1.09 1.97 -17.14
CA TRP A 97 1.38 0.89 -18.09
C TRP A 97 0.13 0.27 -18.70
N SER A 98 -0.97 0.22 -17.95
CA SER A 98 -2.21 -0.36 -18.42
C SER A 98 -3.08 0.67 -19.15
N ASP A 99 -3.90 0.21 -20.09
CA ASP A 99 -4.77 1.09 -20.89
C ASP A 99 -5.99 1.63 -20.12
N ILE A 100 -6.25 1.17 -18.89
CA ILE A 100 -7.50 1.49 -18.17
C ILE A 100 -7.67 2.98 -17.93
N PHE A 101 -6.60 3.68 -17.58
CA PHE A 101 -6.59 5.13 -17.33
C PHE A 101 -5.97 5.93 -18.48
N SER A 102 -5.89 5.35 -19.68
CA SER A 102 -5.39 6.05 -20.86
C SER A 102 -6.40 7.08 -21.40
N ASN A 103 -5.93 8.09 -22.13
CA ASN A 103 -6.76 9.15 -22.72
C ASN A 103 -7.61 8.70 -23.92
N GLN A 104 -7.92 7.40 -24.05
CA GLN A 104 -8.76 6.89 -25.12
C GLN A 104 -10.17 7.51 -25.03
N ARG A 105 -10.57 8.18 -26.12
CA ARG A 105 -11.75 9.05 -26.20
C ARG A 105 -13.10 8.34 -26.01
N HIS A 106 -13.12 7.00 -26.02
CA HIS A 106 -14.34 6.19 -26.00
C HIS A 106 -14.55 5.36 -24.72
N ALA A 107 -13.65 5.43 -23.73
CA ALA A 107 -13.69 4.57 -22.54
C ALA A 107 -14.48 5.17 -21.34
N GLY A 108 -15.40 6.12 -21.57
CA GLY A 108 -16.18 6.78 -20.51
C GLY A 108 -15.34 7.70 -19.60
N LEU A 109 -15.94 8.15 -18.50
CA LEU A 109 -15.30 9.05 -17.52
C LEU A 109 -14.12 8.35 -16.84
N ILE A 110 -12.92 8.92 -16.92
CA ILE A 110 -11.69 8.34 -16.36
C ILE A 110 -11.80 8.09 -14.84
N THR A 111 -12.62 8.90 -14.16
CA THR A 111 -12.91 8.85 -12.73
C THR A 111 -13.80 7.69 -12.32
N LEU A 112 -14.49 7.04 -13.26
CA LEU A 112 -15.40 5.90 -13.00
C LEU A 112 -14.91 4.59 -13.61
N ARG A 113 -13.71 4.58 -14.22
CA ARG A 113 -13.13 3.37 -14.80
C ARG A 113 -12.61 2.45 -13.71
N SER A 114 -13.05 1.21 -13.75
CA SER A 114 -12.73 0.19 -12.75
C SER A 114 -12.60 -1.18 -13.41
N LEU A 115 -11.66 -1.97 -12.91
CA LEU A 115 -11.46 -3.38 -13.28
C LEU A 115 -11.44 -4.24 -12.01
N PRO A 116 -11.68 -5.56 -12.11
CA PRO A 116 -11.54 -6.46 -10.96
C PRO A 116 -10.15 -6.36 -10.30
N LEU A 117 -9.09 -6.17 -11.09
CA LEU A 117 -7.74 -5.96 -10.54
C LEU A 117 -7.64 -4.67 -9.70
N CYS A 118 -8.36 -3.60 -10.10
CA CYS A 118 -8.43 -2.36 -9.33
C CYS A 118 -9.10 -2.60 -7.97
N ILE A 119 -10.23 -3.31 -7.95
CA ILE A 119 -10.95 -3.60 -6.70
C ILE A 119 -10.13 -4.52 -5.81
N PHE A 120 -9.45 -5.52 -6.38
CA PHE A 120 -8.59 -6.44 -5.65
C PHE A 120 -7.42 -5.72 -4.97
N GLY A 121 -6.66 -4.91 -5.72
CA GLY A 121 -5.50 -4.18 -5.18
C GLY A 121 -5.89 -3.19 -4.07
N LEU A 122 -7.00 -2.47 -4.26
CA LEU A 122 -7.53 -1.58 -3.22
C LEU A 122 -8.03 -2.38 -2.01
N GLY A 123 -8.74 -3.50 -2.21
CA GLY A 123 -9.25 -4.33 -1.11
C GLY A 123 -8.16 -4.95 -0.26
N VAL A 124 -7.11 -5.48 -0.87
CA VAL A 124 -5.91 -5.92 -0.15
C VAL A 124 -5.34 -4.77 0.69
N SER A 125 -5.31 -3.55 0.14
CA SER A 125 -4.82 -2.37 0.84
C SER A 125 -5.74 -1.90 1.97
N VAL A 126 -7.06 -1.98 1.83
CA VAL A 126 -7.99 -1.73 2.94
C VAL A 126 -7.73 -2.69 4.10
N GLY A 127 -7.59 -3.99 3.81
CA GLY A 127 -7.27 -5.00 4.82
C GLY A 127 -5.95 -4.72 5.54
N TYR A 128 -4.93 -4.29 4.79
CA TYR A 128 -3.67 -3.83 5.36
C TYR A 128 -3.85 -2.59 6.24
N PHE A 129 -4.50 -1.52 5.76
CA PHE A 129 -4.67 -0.28 6.51
C PHE A 129 -5.44 -0.50 7.82
N PHE A 130 -6.45 -1.38 7.83
CA PHE A 130 -7.13 -1.75 9.08
C PHE A 130 -6.23 -2.53 10.04
N THR A 131 -5.42 -3.45 9.52
CA THR A 131 -4.47 -4.20 10.35
C THR A 131 -3.43 -3.25 10.96
N ASP A 132 -2.86 -2.36 10.17
CA ASP A 132 -1.82 -1.43 10.60
C ASP A 132 -2.36 -0.36 11.56
N LEU A 133 -3.56 0.21 11.28
CA LEU A 133 -4.25 1.09 12.24
C LEU A 133 -4.55 0.39 13.56
N GLY A 134 -5.02 -0.86 13.52
CA GLY A 134 -5.26 -1.65 14.72
C GLY A 134 -4.00 -1.82 15.55
N MET A 135 -2.86 -2.11 14.91
CA MET A 135 -1.55 -2.18 15.56
C MET A 135 -1.13 -0.83 16.15
N ILE A 136 -1.23 0.26 15.37
CA ILE A 136 -0.89 1.62 15.81
C ILE A 136 -1.70 2.00 17.05
N PHE A 137 -3.01 1.77 17.06
CA PHE A 137 -3.85 2.08 18.22
C PHE A 137 -3.53 1.21 19.43
N TRP A 138 -3.34 -0.09 19.23
CA TRP A 138 -3.08 -1.03 20.31
C TRP A 138 -1.76 -0.75 21.03
N PHE A 139 -0.74 -0.32 20.28
CA PHE A 139 0.59 -0.04 20.82
C PHE A 139 0.89 1.46 20.88
N TYR A 140 -0.11 2.33 20.77
CA TYR A 140 0.08 3.79 20.80
C TYR A 140 0.72 4.22 22.14
N PRO A 141 1.72 5.12 22.15
CA PRO A 141 2.34 5.82 21.01
C PRO A 141 3.60 5.13 20.45
N SER A 142 3.87 3.87 20.83
CA SER A 142 5.14 3.19 20.53
C SER A 142 5.35 2.88 19.04
N LEU A 143 4.28 2.60 18.29
CA LEU A 143 4.37 2.30 16.85
C LEU A 143 4.19 3.52 15.94
N GLY A 144 3.82 4.68 16.50
CA GLY A 144 3.60 5.89 15.72
C GLY A 144 2.96 7.00 16.53
N GLY A 145 3.25 8.25 16.15
CA GLY A 145 2.57 9.43 16.68
C GLY A 145 1.26 9.75 15.95
N MET A 146 0.59 10.83 16.38
CA MET A 146 -0.67 11.29 15.78
C MET A 146 -0.58 11.53 14.25
N GLU A 147 0.60 11.93 13.76
CA GLU A 147 0.88 12.07 12.32
C GLU A 147 0.54 10.78 11.55
N TYR A 148 0.90 9.61 12.11
CA TYR A 148 0.65 8.31 11.49
C TYR A 148 -0.82 7.91 11.56
N VAL A 149 -1.48 8.17 12.70
CA VAL A 149 -2.92 7.90 12.88
C VAL A 149 -3.74 8.67 11.84
N ILE A 150 -3.47 9.97 11.68
CA ILE A 150 -4.18 10.81 10.71
C ILE A 150 -3.90 10.32 9.29
N HIS A 151 -2.63 10.08 8.95
CA HIS A 151 -2.22 9.61 7.62
C HIS A 151 -2.91 8.29 7.23
N HIS A 152 -2.86 7.29 8.11
CA HIS A 152 -3.43 5.98 7.82
C HIS A 152 -4.96 6.02 7.83
N SER A 153 -5.58 6.86 8.68
CA SER A 153 -7.04 7.02 8.70
C SER A 153 -7.57 7.66 7.41
N LEU A 154 -6.94 8.75 6.95
CA LEU A 154 -7.27 9.39 5.68
C LEU A 154 -7.09 8.43 4.50
N SER A 155 -5.98 7.69 4.50
CA SER A 155 -5.69 6.69 3.45
C SER A 155 -6.70 5.55 3.47
N ALA A 156 -7.02 4.99 4.63
CA ALA A 156 -8.02 3.92 4.78
C ALA A 156 -9.39 4.34 4.25
N ILE A 157 -9.84 5.55 4.61
CA ILE A 157 -11.14 6.10 4.16
C ILE A 157 -11.15 6.25 2.63
N ALA A 158 -10.12 6.88 2.05
CA ALA A 158 -10.06 7.11 0.60
C ALA A 158 -9.97 5.80 -0.20
N VAL A 159 -9.12 4.87 0.24
CA VAL A 159 -8.93 3.56 -0.42
C VAL A 159 -10.20 2.73 -0.32
N ALA A 160 -10.84 2.66 0.85
CA ALA A 160 -12.10 1.93 1.02
C ALA A 160 -13.22 2.54 0.17
N TYR A 161 -13.32 3.87 0.15
CA TYR A 161 -14.29 4.57 -0.67
C TYR A 161 -14.11 4.25 -2.17
N SER A 162 -12.90 4.41 -2.72
CA SER A 162 -12.63 4.13 -4.13
C SER A 162 -12.82 2.66 -4.52
N MET A 163 -12.57 1.75 -3.58
CA MET A 163 -12.81 0.32 -3.79
C MET A 163 -14.32 0.01 -3.90
N PHE A 164 -15.12 0.48 -2.93
CA PHE A 164 -16.55 0.14 -2.87
C PHE A 164 -17.38 0.90 -3.90
N SER A 165 -17.05 2.17 -4.17
CA SER A 165 -17.79 2.99 -5.12
C SER A 165 -17.34 2.80 -6.58
N GLY A 166 -16.09 2.36 -6.78
CA GLY A 166 -15.46 2.40 -8.10
C GLY A 166 -15.03 3.80 -8.55
N GLU A 167 -15.29 4.85 -7.75
CA GLU A 167 -14.98 6.22 -8.12
C GLU A 167 -13.55 6.63 -7.69
N GLY A 168 -12.90 7.46 -8.51
CA GLY A 168 -11.62 8.08 -8.19
C GLY A 168 -10.44 7.10 -8.08
N GLN A 169 -10.58 5.87 -8.59
CA GLN A 169 -9.56 4.83 -8.47
C GLN A 169 -8.20 5.27 -9.05
N LEU A 170 -8.20 6.01 -10.16
CA LEU A 170 -6.99 6.60 -10.74
C LEU A 170 -6.21 7.42 -9.70
N TYR A 171 -6.87 8.37 -9.04
CA TYR A 171 -6.23 9.27 -8.09
C TYR A 171 -5.83 8.56 -6.81
N THR A 172 -6.63 7.61 -6.36
CA THR A 172 -6.26 6.72 -5.23
C THR A 172 -5.00 5.92 -5.57
N TYR A 173 -4.90 5.37 -6.78
CA TYR A 173 -3.69 4.68 -7.23
C TYR A 173 -2.49 5.61 -7.41
N MET A 174 -2.67 6.84 -7.90
CA MET A 174 -1.62 7.86 -7.90
C MET A 174 -1.09 8.14 -6.48
N CYS A 175 -1.96 8.27 -5.49
CA CYS A 175 -1.56 8.38 -4.09
C CYS A 175 -0.81 7.14 -3.60
N LEU A 176 -1.27 5.93 -3.93
CA LEU A 176 -0.69 4.67 -3.46
C LEU A 176 0.70 4.36 -4.05
N ILE A 177 1.07 4.93 -5.20
CA ILE A 177 2.47 4.88 -5.69
C ILE A 177 3.43 5.48 -4.65
N SER A 178 2.97 6.44 -3.84
CA SER A 178 3.81 7.06 -2.81
C SER A 178 4.18 6.13 -1.66
N GLU A 179 3.55 4.95 -1.55
CA GLU A 179 3.99 3.90 -0.64
C GLU A 179 5.35 3.33 -1.02
N VAL A 180 5.84 3.57 -2.24
CA VAL A 180 7.17 3.12 -2.67
C VAL A 180 8.28 3.65 -1.78
N THR A 181 8.06 4.73 -1.01
CA THR A 181 9.02 5.28 -0.04
C THR A 181 9.04 4.56 1.31
N THR A 182 8.00 3.79 1.63
CA THR A 182 7.80 3.13 2.94
C THR A 182 8.92 2.12 3.24
N PRO A 183 9.34 1.25 2.31
CA PRO A 183 10.47 0.34 2.52
C PRO A 183 11.77 1.06 2.88
N GLU A 184 12.05 2.23 2.29
CA GLU A 184 13.27 3.00 2.54
C GLU A 184 13.26 3.65 3.92
N ILE A 185 12.10 4.18 4.36
CA ILE A 185 11.90 4.69 5.71
C ILE A 185 12.03 3.56 6.74
N ASN A 186 11.49 2.39 6.45
CA ASN A 186 11.62 1.20 7.30
C ASN A 186 13.08 0.70 7.35
N MET A 187 13.78 0.69 6.21
CA MET A 187 15.18 0.33 6.14
C MET A 187 16.07 1.30 6.93
N ARG A 188 15.76 2.60 6.89
CA ARG A 188 16.43 3.60 7.73
C ARG A 188 16.31 3.26 9.21
N TRP A 189 15.11 2.89 9.63
CA TRP A 189 14.82 2.51 11.00
C TRP A 189 15.54 1.20 11.37
N TYR A 190 15.56 0.19 10.49
CA TYR A 190 16.32 -1.04 10.74
C TYR A 190 17.82 -0.78 10.94
N LEU A 191 18.40 0.06 10.09
CA LEU A 191 19.80 0.46 10.21
C LEU A 191 20.06 1.25 11.51
N ASP A 192 19.14 2.12 11.92
CA ASP A 192 19.20 2.85 13.19
C ASP A 192 19.20 1.87 14.37
N THR A 193 18.18 1.01 14.43
CA THR A 193 17.95 0.01 15.49
C THR A 193 19.10 -1.01 15.57
N ALA A 194 19.76 -1.31 14.45
CA ALA A 194 20.96 -2.16 14.41
C ALA A 194 22.25 -1.41 14.81
N GLY A 195 22.19 -0.14 15.24
CA GLY A 195 23.35 0.66 15.62
C GLY A 195 24.18 1.17 14.45
N MET A 196 23.67 1.12 13.22
CA MET A 196 24.41 1.38 11.99
C MET A 196 24.32 2.83 11.48
N LYS A 197 23.97 3.81 12.33
CA LYS A 197 23.86 5.25 11.94
C LYS A 197 25.10 5.83 11.26
N ARG A 198 26.28 5.31 11.58
CA ARG A 198 27.56 5.80 11.03
C ARG A 198 28.00 5.09 9.75
N SER A 199 27.28 4.04 9.34
CA SER A 199 27.62 3.25 8.15
C SER A 199 27.39 4.01 6.84
N THR A 200 28.07 3.57 5.78
CA THR A 200 27.82 4.04 4.42
C THR A 200 26.42 3.62 3.93
N ALA A 201 25.93 2.45 4.34
CA ALA A 201 24.57 1.98 4.04
C ALA A 201 23.51 2.95 4.55
N TYR A 202 23.68 3.47 5.77
CA TYR A 202 22.81 4.52 6.31
C TYR A 202 22.86 5.77 5.42
N LEU A 203 24.05 6.27 5.06
CA LEU A 203 24.14 7.43 4.16
C LEU A 203 23.42 7.22 2.82
N ILE A 204 23.68 6.10 2.14
CA ILE A 204 23.06 5.75 0.85
C ILE A 204 21.53 5.71 0.98
N ASN A 205 21.02 4.99 1.99
CA ASN A 205 19.58 4.94 2.25
C ASN A 205 18.98 6.34 2.49
N GLY A 206 19.70 7.23 3.18
CA GLY A 206 19.26 8.62 3.36
C GLY A 206 19.14 9.42 2.06
N VAL A 207 20.05 9.21 1.11
CA VAL A 207 19.99 9.81 -0.23
C VAL A 207 18.83 9.21 -1.03
N LEU A 208 18.65 7.89 -0.99
CA LEU A 208 17.54 7.21 -1.66
C LEU A 208 16.18 7.71 -1.13
N ILE A 209 16.02 7.87 0.19
CA ILE A 209 14.81 8.45 0.79
C ILE A 209 14.55 9.84 0.22
N PHE A 210 15.57 10.70 0.17
CA PHE A 210 15.40 12.06 -0.37
C PHE A 210 14.91 12.05 -1.82
N LEU A 211 15.53 11.24 -2.69
CA LEU A 211 15.16 11.15 -4.10
C LEU A 211 13.77 10.53 -4.29
N ALA A 212 13.50 9.40 -3.63
CA ALA A 212 12.22 8.71 -3.70
C ALA A 212 11.08 9.61 -3.19
N TRP A 213 11.31 10.37 -2.11
CA TRP A 213 10.33 11.29 -1.56
C TRP A 213 10.03 12.46 -2.51
N LEU A 214 11.07 13.06 -3.10
CA LEU A 214 10.90 14.12 -4.09
C LEU A 214 10.04 13.63 -5.26
N ILE A 215 10.36 12.46 -5.82
CA ILE A 215 9.67 11.92 -7.00
C ILE A 215 8.24 11.48 -6.65
N ALA A 216 8.09 10.55 -5.69
CA ALA A 216 6.83 9.86 -5.43
C ALA A 216 5.86 10.64 -4.52
N ARG A 217 6.36 11.56 -3.68
CA ARG A 217 5.53 12.30 -2.70
C ARG A 217 5.42 13.79 -2.99
N VAL A 218 6.30 14.37 -3.82
CA VAL A 218 6.23 15.79 -4.21
C VAL A 218 5.83 15.93 -5.68
N LEU A 219 6.66 15.46 -6.61
CA LEU A 219 6.42 15.62 -8.06
C LEU A 219 5.14 14.89 -8.50
N LEU A 220 4.95 13.65 -8.04
CA LEU A 220 3.75 12.87 -8.38
C LEU A 220 2.46 13.53 -7.88
N PHE A 221 2.47 14.13 -6.68
CA PHE A 221 1.30 14.85 -6.17
C PHE A 221 1.02 16.12 -6.97
N MET A 222 2.05 16.87 -7.37
CA MET A 222 1.87 18.02 -8.28
C MET A 222 1.28 17.58 -9.63
N TYR A 223 1.77 16.47 -10.19
CA TYR A 223 1.22 15.87 -11.41
C TYR A 223 -0.25 15.47 -11.21
N MET A 224 -0.58 14.82 -10.10
CA MET A 224 -1.95 14.42 -9.77
C MET A 224 -2.88 15.63 -9.67
N PHE A 225 -2.50 16.71 -8.96
CA PHE A 225 -3.32 17.92 -8.90
C PHE A 225 -3.51 18.58 -10.26
N HIS A 226 -2.46 18.61 -11.08
CA HIS A 226 -2.56 19.07 -12.46
C HIS A 226 -3.53 18.20 -13.27
N HIS A 227 -3.47 16.88 -13.12
CA HIS A 227 -4.39 15.96 -13.78
C HIS A 227 -5.84 16.16 -13.34
N ILE A 228 -6.08 16.34 -12.03
CA ILE A 228 -7.40 16.67 -11.48
C ILE A 228 -7.92 17.97 -12.09
N PHE A 229 -7.07 19.00 -12.20
CA PHE A 229 -7.44 20.29 -12.80
C PHE A 229 -7.83 20.13 -14.28
N LEU A 230 -7.04 19.39 -15.07
CA LEU A 230 -7.36 19.14 -16.48
C LEU A 230 -8.63 18.31 -16.69
N HIS A 231 -8.97 17.45 -15.73
CA HIS A 231 -10.14 16.57 -15.78
C HIS A 231 -11.26 17.03 -14.84
N TYR A 232 -11.28 18.31 -14.48
CA TYR A 232 -12.20 18.87 -13.49
C TYR A 232 -13.66 18.52 -13.80
N ASP A 233 -14.07 18.67 -15.07
CA ASP A 233 -15.41 18.35 -15.55
C ASP A 233 -15.80 16.89 -15.31
N GLN A 234 -14.84 15.96 -15.30
CA GLN A 234 -15.08 14.54 -15.00
C GLN A 234 -15.08 14.26 -13.50
N VAL A 235 -14.33 15.04 -12.72
CA VAL A 235 -14.28 14.91 -11.26
C VAL A 235 -15.59 15.37 -10.65
N ILE A 236 -16.15 16.50 -11.10
CA ILE A 236 -17.43 17.02 -10.56
C ILE A 236 -18.65 16.16 -10.91
N GLN A 237 -18.49 15.19 -11.83
CA GLN A 237 -19.53 14.20 -12.15
C GLN A 237 -19.51 12.98 -11.22
N MET A 238 -18.50 12.86 -10.35
CA MET A 238 -18.50 11.88 -9.27
C MET A 238 -19.59 12.20 -8.25
N SER A 239 -19.88 11.24 -7.38
CA SER A 239 -20.73 11.50 -6.22
C SER A 239 -20.19 12.67 -5.38
N PRO A 240 -21.04 13.42 -4.65
CA PRO A 240 -20.57 14.55 -3.81
C PRO A 240 -19.48 14.15 -2.82
N PHE A 241 -19.59 12.95 -2.24
CA PHE A 241 -18.57 12.42 -1.34
C PHE A 241 -17.28 12.04 -2.09
N GLY A 242 -17.38 11.49 -3.31
CA GLY A 242 -16.21 11.24 -4.15
C GLY A 242 -15.44 12.49 -4.53
N CYS A 243 -16.16 13.54 -4.93
CA CYS A 243 -15.57 14.85 -5.17
C CYS A 243 -14.82 15.35 -3.92
N PHE A 244 -15.48 15.29 -2.76
CA PHE A 244 -14.87 15.70 -1.49
C PHE A 244 -13.57 14.93 -1.21
N ILE A 245 -13.58 13.60 -1.34
CA ILE A 245 -12.40 12.76 -1.09
C ILE A 245 -11.25 13.08 -2.06
N VAL A 246 -11.53 13.21 -3.36
CA VAL A 246 -10.51 13.49 -4.39
C VAL A 246 -9.81 14.83 -4.17
N PHE A 247 -10.50 15.84 -3.63
CA PHE A 247 -9.86 17.12 -3.32
C PHE A 247 -9.19 17.12 -1.94
N VAL A 248 -9.86 16.63 -0.90
CA VAL A 248 -9.42 16.84 0.48
C VAL A 248 -8.29 15.89 0.87
N VAL A 249 -8.41 14.59 0.58
CA VAL A 249 -7.44 13.59 1.05
C VAL A 249 -6.07 13.81 0.39
N PRO A 250 -5.94 13.90 -0.93
CA PRO A 250 -4.67 14.24 -1.58
C PRO A 250 -4.05 15.54 -1.07
N SER A 251 -4.85 16.58 -0.82
CA SER A 251 -4.36 17.87 -0.30
C SER A 251 -3.79 17.73 1.10
N ALA A 252 -4.49 17.06 2.01
CA ALA A 252 -4.01 16.80 3.36
C ALA A 252 -2.72 15.97 3.34
N LEU A 253 -2.69 14.90 2.55
CA LEU A 253 -1.50 14.06 2.37
C LEU A 253 -0.32 14.83 1.79
N PHE A 254 -0.56 15.74 0.84
CA PHE A 254 0.50 16.57 0.26
C PHE A 254 1.11 17.52 1.29
N ILE A 255 0.29 18.18 2.11
CA ILE A 255 0.77 19.04 3.20
C ILE A 255 1.68 18.24 4.15
N MET A 256 1.24 17.05 4.56
CA MET A 256 2.04 16.16 5.41
C MET A 256 3.34 15.73 4.71
N ASN A 257 3.28 15.41 3.41
CA ASN A 257 4.44 15.06 2.61
C ASN A 257 5.46 16.20 2.53
N LEU A 258 5.03 17.46 2.41
CA LEU A 258 5.93 18.62 2.43
C LEU A 258 6.56 18.83 3.81
N MET A 259 5.78 18.67 4.90
CA MET A 259 6.30 18.74 6.27
C MET A 259 7.38 17.69 6.52
N TRP A 260 7.14 16.44 6.10
CA TRP A 260 8.11 15.35 6.22
C TRP A 260 9.32 15.55 5.30
N PHE A 261 9.13 16.08 4.09
CA PHE A 261 10.24 16.38 3.19
C PHE A 261 11.19 17.42 3.78
N ALA A 262 10.66 18.44 4.46
CA ALA A 262 11.47 19.40 5.20
C ALA A 262 12.29 18.72 6.32
N LYS A 263 11.71 17.76 7.05
CA LYS A 263 12.42 16.94 8.04
C LYS A 263 13.54 16.11 7.39
N ILE A 264 13.28 15.50 6.23
CA ILE A 264 14.26 14.70 5.46
C ILE A 264 15.44 15.56 4.99
N ILE A 265 15.18 16.72 4.39
CA ILE A 265 16.23 17.67 3.96
C ILE A 265 17.10 18.06 5.14
N LYS A 266 16.49 18.42 6.28
CA LYS A 266 17.22 18.77 7.50
C LYS A 266 18.07 17.59 8.02
N GLY A 267 17.54 16.37 7.97
CA GLY A 267 18.25 15.15 8.36
C GLY A 267 19.46 14.83 7.46
N LEU A 268 19.28 14.96 6.15
CA LEU A 268 20.34 14.72 5.16
C LEU A 268 21.47 15.75 5.31
N ARG A 269 21.14 17.05 5.39
CA ARG A 269 22.12 18.13 5.62
C ARG A 269 22.96 17.88 6.87
N LYS A 270 22.34 17.47 7.98
CA LYS A 270 23.06 17.15 9.22
C LYS A 270 23.99 15.94 9.07
N THR A 271 23.63 14.97 8.26
CA THR A 271 24.45 13.76 8.04
C THR A 271 25.67 14.08 7.17
N LEU A 272 25.51 14.92 6.15
CA LEU A 272 26.59 15.38 5.28
C LEU A 272 27.57 16.30 6.03
N ALA A 273 27.06 17.26 6.82
CA ALA A 273 27.90 18.18 7.58
C ALA A 273 28.77 17.50 8.65
N LYS A 274 28.39 16.32 9.16
CA LYS A 274 29.19 15.55 10.12
C LYS A 274 30.33 14.74 9.48
N ARG A 275 30.38 14.68 8.15
CA ARG A 275 31.41 13.97 7.38
C ARG A 275 32.40 14.91 6.69
N GLN A 276 32.12 16.22 6.71
CA GLN A 276 33.07 17.28 6.40
C GLN A 276 33.90 17.57 7.64
#